data_AF-A0AA89CBN3-F1
#
_entry.id   AF-A0AA89CBN3-F1
#
_cell.length_a   1.000
_cell.length_b   1.000
_cell.length_c   1.000
_cell.angle_alpha   90.00
_cell.angle_beta   90.00
_cell.angle_gamma   90.00
#
_symmetry.space_group_name_H-M   'P 1'
#
loop_
_entity.id
_entity.type
_entity.pdbx_description
1 polymer ?
#
loop_
_entity_poly.entity_id
_entity_poly.type
_entity_poly.pdbx_seq_one_letter_code
_entity_poly.pdbx_strand_id
1 'polypeptide(L)'
;MESYSATEVKLNGNSGELPDHLYELYDDGCKELSHEEAMKFKEFLIERKDSFAVPGKKMERATIGEHVIKLSDETPFKEPSRRIPIFKRDTLDNEIEKLNKMFFIKKRCLPPPSKLL
;
A
#
# COMPACT_ATOMS: atom_id res chain seq x y z
N MET A 1 -16.94 -12.50 -20.94
CA MET A 1 -17.63 -12.30 -19.65
C MET A 1 -17.04 -13.34 -18.72
N GLU A 2 -15.90 -13.01 -18.12
CA GLU A 2 -15.11 -13.95 -17.32
C GLU A 2 -15.75 -14.07 -15.94
N SER A 3 -16.20 -15.28 -15.62
CA SER A 3 -16.79 -15.65 -14.35
C SER A 3 -15.71 -15.71 -13.28
N TYR A 4 -15.75 -14.82 -12.29
CA TYR A 4 -14.93 -14.95 -11.09
C TYR A 4 -15.47 -16.13 -10.27
N SER A 5 -14.68 -17.21 -10.18
CA SER A 5 -14.98 -18.32 -9.29
C SER A 5 -14.74 -17.88 -7.85
N ALA A 6 -15.80 -17.93 -7.04
CA ALA A 6 -15.71 -17.77 -5.60
C ALA A 6 -14.84 -18.89 -5.05
N THR A 7 -13.60 -18.56 -4.65
CA THR A 7 -12.72 -19.52 -4.00
C THR A 7 -13.25 -19.74 -2.59
N GLU A 8 -13.71 -20.95 -2.30
CA GLU A 8 -14.17 -21.35 -0.96
C GLU A 8 -13.04 -21.14 0.06
N VAL A 9 -13.27 -20.22 0.99
CA VAL A 9 -12.35 -19.92 2.09
C VAL A 9 -12.64 -20.91 3.21
N LYS A 10 -11.66 -21.77 3.51
CA LYS A 10 -11.72 -22.68 4.66
C LYS A 10 -11.59 -21.87 5.95
N LEU A 11 -12.67 -21.81 6.73
CA LEU A 11 -12.72 -21.19 8.06
C LEU A 11 -11.87 -22.01 9.05
N ASN A 12 -10.60 -21.65 9.20
CA ASN A 12 -9.75 -22.20 10.26
C ASN A 12 -9.93 -21.31 11.50
N GLY A 13 -10.82 -21.72 12.40
CA GLY A 13 -11.11 -21.03 13.66
C GLY A 13 -9.85 -20.89 14.52
N ASN A 14 -9.20 -19.73 14.42
CA ASN A 14 -8.06 -19.38 15.23
C ASN A 14 -8.57 -18.53 16.41
N SER A 15 -8.66 -19.13 17.60
CA SER A 15 -9.11 -18.47 18.83
C SER A 15 -8.03 -17.53 19.39
N GLY A 16 -7.58 -16.57 18.58
CA GLY A 16 -6.61 -15.55 18.96
C GLY A 16 -7.26 -14.30 19.55
N GLU A 17 -6.47 -13.47 20.22
CA GLU A 17 -6.89 -12.11 20.57
C GLU A 17 -6.92 -11.21 19.31
N LEU A 18 -7.86 -10.26 19.28
CA LEU A 18 -7.98 -9.30 18.19
C LEU A 18 -6.79 -8.34 18.23
N PRO A 19 -6.03 -8.16 17.14
CA PRO A 19 -4.92 -7.21 17.10
C PRO A 19 -5.35 -5.75 17.38
N ASP A 20 -4.50 -4.98 18.04
CA ASP A 20 -4.80 -3.61 18.49
C ASP A 20 -5.36 -2.69 17.39
N HIS A 21 -4.74 -2.74 16.20
CA HIS A 21 -5.12 -1.91 15.06
C HIS A 21 -6.47 -2.27 14.43
N LEU A 22 -7.10 -3.38 14.85
CA LEU A 22 -8.41 -3.81 14.36
C LEU A 22 -9.53 -3.54 15.37
N TYR A 23 -9.23 -3.05 16.58
CA TYR A 23 -10.27 -2.77 17.58
C TYR A 23 -11.28 -1.73 17.11
N GLU A 24 -10.80 -0.64 16.51
CA GLU A 24 -11.67 0.44 16.02
C GLU A 24 -12.61 -0.08 14.92
N LEU A 25 -12.07 -0.86 13.98
CA LEU A 25 -12.85 -1.49 12.91
C LEU A 25 -13.88 -2.49 13.47
N TYR A 26 -13.50 -3.25 14.50
CA TYR A 26 -14.40 -4.18 15.17
C TYR A 26 -15.53 -3.45 15.92
N ASP A 27 -15.19 -2.46 16.73
CA ASP A 27 -16.15 -1.69 17.53
C ASP A 27 -17.16 -0.95 16.64
N ASP A 28 -16.68 -0.31 15.58
CA ASP A 28 -17.53 0.36 14.59
C ASP A 28 -18.42 -0.64 13.83
N GLY A 29 -17.86 -1.77 13.42
CA GLY A 29 -18.58 -2.80 12.68
C GLY A 29 -19.63 -3.54 13.51
N CYS A 30 -19.49 -3.59 14.84
CA CYS A 30 -20.41 -4.29 15.73
C CYS A 30 -21.64 -3.49 16.15
N LYS A 31 -21.73 -2.18 15.86
CA LYS A 31 -22.82 -1.31 16.34
C LYS A 31 -24.22 -1.80 15.96
N GLU A 32 -24.36 -2.44 14.80
CA GLU A 32 -25.64 -2.92 14.26
C GLU A 32 -25.69 -4.45 14.15
N LEU A 33 -24.75 -5.17 14.79
CA LEU A 33 -24.67 -6.62 14.71
C LEU A 33 -25.27 -7.28 15.94
N SER A 34 -25.92 -8.43 15.74
CA SER A 34 -26.24 -9.33 16.84
C SER A 34 -24.97 -9.92 17.47
N HIS A 35 -25.09 -10.47 18.68
CA HIS A 35 -23.95 -11.08 19.36
C HIS A 35 -23.28 -12.19 18.53
N GLU A 36 -24.07 -13.02 17.84
CA GLU A 36 -23.56 -14.11 17.00
C GLU A 36 -22.82 -13.58 15.76
N GLU A 37 -23.34 -12.51 15.14
CA GLU A 37 -22.70 -11.88 13.99
C GLU A 37 -21.41 -11.15 14.38
N ALA A 38 -21.40 -10.47 15.54
CA ALA A 38 -20.21 -9.86 16.10
C ALA A 38 -19.09 -10.89 16.35
N MET A 39 -19.44 -12.06 16.88
CA MET A 39 -18.48 -13.15 17.08
C MET A 39 -17.89 -13.66 15.74
N LYS A 40 -18.74 -13.88 14.74
CA LYS A 40 -18.28 -14.26 13.38
C LYS A 40 -17.40 -13.19 12.74
N PHE A 41 -17.75 -11.92 12.95
CA PHE A 41 -16.96 -10.80 12.46
C PHE A 41 -15.59 -10.74 13.12
N LYS A 42 -15.52 -10.95 14.44
CA LYS A 42 -14.24 -11.05 15.16
C LYS A 42 -13.36 -12.17 14.61
N GLU A 43 -13.94 -13.36 14.41
CA GLU A 43 -13.22 -14.51 13.84
C GLU A 43 -12.68 -14.20 12.45
N PHE A 44 -13.49 -13.56 11.59
CA PHE A 44 -13.07 -13.12 10.27
C PHE A 44 -11.88 -12.14 10.33
N LEU A 45 -11.93 -11.15 11.23
CA LEU A 45 -10.84 -10.18 11.40
C LEU A 45 -9.54 -10.86 11.86
N ILE A 46 -9.62 -11.84 12.76
CA ILE A 46 -8.45 -12.59 13.23
C ILE A 46 -7.89 -13.46 12.11
N GLU A 47 -8.74 -14.17 11.37
CA GLU A 47 -8.35 -15.03 10.25
C GLU A 47 -7.65 -14.23 9.15
N ARG A 48 -8.16 -13.03 8.86
CA ARG A 48 -7.67 -12.16 7.79
C ARG A 48 -6.79 -11.01 8.27
N LYS A 49 -6.26 -11.08 9.49
CA LYS A 49 -5.49 -9.99 10.12
C LYS A 49 -4.36 -9.44 9.25
N ASP A 50 -3.69 -10.31 8.49
CA ASP A 50 -2.55 -9.93 7.65
C ASP A 50 -2.98 -9.24 6.34
N SER A 51 -4.27 -9.27 5.99
CA SER A 51 -4.82 -8.55 4.83
C SER A 51 -5.10 -7.06 5.11
N PHE A 52 -5.12 -6.66 6.38
CA PHE A 52 -5.41 -5.29 6.79
C PHE A 52 -4.12 -4.48 6.95
N ALA A 53 -4.20 -3.18 6.61
CA ALA A 53 -3.07 -2.28 6.78
C ALA A 53 -2.82 -2.03 8.27
N VAL A 54 -1.61 -2.31 8.73
CA VAL A 54 -1.18 -2.00 10.09
C VAL A 54 -0.61 -0.57 10.12
N PRO A 55 -1.17 0.35 10.93
CA PRO A 55 -0.65 1.71 11.07
C PRO A 55 0.85 1.71 11.41
N GLY A 56 1.63 2.49 10.67
CA GLY A 56 3.08 2.62 10.90
C GLY A 56 3.94 1.42 10.48
N LYS A 57 3.35 0.29 10.06
CA LYS A 57 4.10 -0.84 9.48
C LYS A 57 4.42 -0.54 8.01
N LYS A 58 5.49 -1.15 7.51
CA LYS A 58 5.85 -1.05 6.09
C LYS A 58 4.70 -1.61 5.23
N MET A 59 4.34 -0.88 4.19
CA MET A 59 3.46 -1.37 3.13
C MET A 59 4.06 -2.64 2.52
N GLU A 60 3.19 -3.59 2.18
CA GLU A 60 3.61 -4.85 1.59
C GLU A 60 4.07 -4.66 0.14
N ARG A 61 5.04 -5.47 -0.28
CA ARG A 61 5.53 -5.49 -1.66
C ARG A 61 4.97 -6.71 -2.36
N ALA A 62 4.11 -6.50 -3.35
CA ALA A 62 3.67 -7.57 -4.22
C ALA A 62 4.86 -8.12 -5.03
N THR A 63 5.10 -9.43 -4.96
CA THR A 63 6.16 -10.11 -5.72
C THR A 63 5.66 -10.58 -7.09
N ILE A 64 5.00 -9.68 -7.83
CA ILE A 64 4.38 -9.97 -9.14
C ILE A 64 5.45 -9.99 -10.26
N GLY A 65 6.65 -9.46 -10.00
CA GLY A 65 7.79 -9.45 -10.93
C GLY A 65 8.33 -8.04 -11.18
N GLU A 66 9.37 -7.93 -11.99
CA GLU A 66 9.88 -6.64 -12.46
C GLU A 66 9.13 -6.21 -13.73
N HIS A 67 8.57 -5.00 -13.72
CA HIS A 67 7.89 -4.45 -14.89
C HIS A 67 8.87 -3.68 -15.77
N VAL A 68 8.95 -4.05 -17.05
CA VAL A 68 9.70 -3.30 -18.07
C VAL A 68 8.74 -2.36 -18.81
N ILE A 69 9.01 -1.06 -18.72
CA ILE A 69 8.27 -0.04 -19.49
C ILE A 69 8.89 0.02 -20.89
N LYS A 70 8.10 -0.31 -21.92
CA LYS A 70 8.51 -0.16 -23.33
C LYS A 70 8.32 1.31 -23.74
N LEU A 71 9.41 1.95 -24.17
CA LEU A 71 9.39 3.32 -24.68
C LEU A 71 9.29 3.31 -26.21
N SER A 72 8.83 4.42 -26.79
CA SER A 72 8.99 4.71 -28.22
C SER A 72 10.46 5.02 -28.55
N ASP A 73 10.78 5.22 -29.83
CA ASP A 73 12.13 5.56 -30.30
C ASP A 73 12.57 7.01 -29.98
N GLU A 74 11.98 7.61 -28.95
CA GLU A 74 12.27 8.97 -28.52
C GLU A 74 13.48 9.02 -27.57
N THR A 75 14.28 10.08 -27.70
CA THR A 75 15.40 10.33 -26.80
C THR A 75 14.90 10.81 -25.43
N PRO A 76 15.59 10.47 -24.32
CA PRO A 76 15.26 10.99 -23.00
C PRO A 76 15.18 12.52 -23.00
N PHE A 77 14.18 13.09 -22.32
CA PHE A 77 14.03 14.53 -22.13
C PHE A 77 14.15 14.90 -20.65
N LYS A 78 14.80 16.04 -20.36
CA LYS A 78 14.97 16.56 -19.00
C LYS A 78 14.16 17.83 -18.81
N GLU A 79 13.01 17.71 -18.14
CA GLU A 79 12.22 18.87 -17.71
C GLU A 79 12.89 19.56 -16.50
N PRO A 80 13.00 20.91 -16.49
CA PRO A 80 13.48 21.62 -15.31
C PRO A 80 12.51 21.50 -14.14
N SER A 81 13.03 21.32 -12.93
CA SER A 81 12.18 21.27 -11.72
C SER A 81 11.54 22.62 -11.44
N ARG A 82 10.25 22.61 -11.11
CA ARG A 82 9.52 23.81 -10.69
C ARG A 82 9.85 24.14 -9.23
N ARG A 83 9.80 25.43 -8.89
CA ARG A 83 10.02 25.88 -7.52
C ARG A 83 8.86 25.45 -6.63
N ILE A 84 9.20 24.89 -5.47
CA ILE A 84 8.22 24.55 -4.43
C ILE A 84 7.95 25.79 -3.56
N PRO A 85 6.67 26.15 -3.31
CA PRO A 85 6.31 27.22 -2.38
C PRO A 85 6.94 27.01 -1.00
N ILE A 86 7.40 28.10 -0.37
CA ILE A 86 8.20 28.04 0.86
C ILE A 86 7.49 27.25 1.96
N PHE A 87 6.21 27.54 2.19
CA PHE A 87 5.39 26.90 3.22
C PHE A 87 5.09 25.41 2.99
N LYS A 88 5.48 24.85 1.83
CA LYS A 88 5.32 23.40 1.53
C LYS A 88 6.63 22.63 1.56
N ARG A 89 7.77 23.30 1.73
CA ARG A 89 9.10 22.65 1.65
C ARG A 89 9.26 21.61 2.75
N ASP A 90 8.97 21.98 3.98
CA ASP A 90 9.11 21.09 5.13
C ASP A 90 8.20 19.85 5.00
N THR A 91 6.97 20.03 4.52
CA THR A 91 6.05 18.92 4.25
C THR A 91 6.58 17.98 3.16
N LEU A 92 7.13 18.55 2.09
CA LEU A 92 7.71 17.77 0.99
C LEU A 92 8.93 16.98 1.47
N ASP A 93 9.82 17.61 2.21
CA ASP A 93 11.05 16.98 2.72
C ASP A 93 10.71 15.82 3.67
N ASN A 94 9.72 15.99 4.55
CA ASN A 94 9.24 14.93 5.43
C ASN A 94 8.68 13.73 4.65
N GLU A 95 7.90 13.97 3.58
CA GLU A 95 7.33 12.87 2.79
C GLU A 95 8.39 12.15 1.96
N ILE A 96 9.37 12.89 1.41
CA ILE A 96 10.54 12.31 0.73
C ILE A 96 11.32 11.41 1.72
N GLU A 97 11.56 11.88 2.94
CA GLU A 97 12.27 11.10 3.96
C GLU A 97 11.51 9.82 4.33
N LYS A 98 10.19 9.91 4.50
CA LYS A 98 9.32 8.76 4.77
C LYS A 98 9.39 7.72 3.64
N LEU A 99 9.25 8.15 2.38
CA LEU A 99 9.34 7.25 1.23
C LEU A 99 10.73 6.62 1.08
N ASN A 100 11.78 7.37 1.40
CA ASN A 100 13.16 6.87 1.39
C ASN A 100 13.39 5.81 2.48
N LYS A 101 12.92 6.05 3.71
CA LYS A 101 12.96 5.06 4.82
C LYS A 101 12.21 3.78 4.49
N MET A 102 11.16 3.88 3.68
CA MET A 102 10.38 2.74 3.18
C MET A 102 11.02 2.06 1.95
N PHE A 103 12.15 2.56 1.43
CA PHE A 103 12.84 2.07 0.22
C PHE A 103 12.00 2.14 -1.08
N PHE A 104 10.99 3.02 -1.14
CA PHE A 104 10.19 3.24 -2.36
C PHE A 104 10.91 4.12 -3.38
N ILE A 105 11.69 5.09 -2.91
CA ILE A 105 12.46 5.99 -3.76
C ILE A 105 13.96 5.77 -3.53
N LYS A 106 14.74 5.94 -4.60
CA LYS A 106 16.20 5.85 -4.55
C LYS A 106 16.81 6.99 -5.35
N LYS A 107 17.84 7.63 -4.79
CA LYS A 107 18.61 8.63 -5.53
C LYS A 107 19.32 7.96 -6.71
N ARG A 108 19.08 8.48 -7.92
CA ARG A 108 19.73 8.02 -9.14
C ARG A 108 20.11 9.22 -10.00
N CYS A 109 21.26 9.14 -10.65
CA CYS A 109 21.63 10.05 -11.73
C CYS A 109 21.23 9.40 -13.06
N LEU A 110 20.31 10.04 -13.78
CA LEU A 110 19.95 9.65 -15.14
C LEU A 110 20.93 10.28 -16.15
N PRO A 111 21.24 9.60 -17.26
CA PRO A 111 22.09 10.18 -18.30
C PRO A 111 21.47 11.48 -18.84
N PRO A 112 22.30 12.46 -19.25
CA PRO A 112 21.80 13.65 -19.91
C PRO A 112 21.08 13.27 -21.21
N PRO A 113 20.11 14.08 -21.67
CA PRO A 113 19.49 13.87 -22.98
C PRO A 113 20.58 13.93 -24.05
N SER A 114 20.93 12.78 -24.64
CA SER A 114 21.87 12.72 -25.76
C SER A 114 21.14 13.23 -27.00
N LYS A 115 21.54 14.40 -27.51
CA LYS A 115 21.17 14.81 -28.87
C LYS A 115 21.91 13.87 -29.82
N LEU A 116 21.17 12.99 -30.49
CA LEU A 116 21.68 12.37 -31.72
C LEU A 116 21.87 13.50 -32.73
N LEU A 117 23.13 13.75 -33.09
CA LEU A 117 23.52 14.58 -34.23
C LEU A 117 23.23 13.84 -35.53
#